data_AF-A0A838L7N1-F1
#
_entry.id   AF-A0A838L7N1-F1
#
_cell.length_a   1.000
_cell.length_b   1.000
_cell.length_c   1.000
_cell.angle_alpha   90.00
_cell.angle_beta   90.00
_cell.angle_gamma   90.00
#
_symmetry.space_group_name_H-M   'P 1'
#
loop_
_entity.id
_entity.type
_entity.pdbx_description
1 polymer ?
#
loop_
_entity_poly.entity_id
_entity_poly.type
_entity_poly.pdbx_seq_one_letter_code
_entity_poly.pdbx_strand_id
1 'polypeptide(L)'
;MLFAALAMSTVSPTVSTFDPDLRCVAVFSYAETKVDASAQAGITAGLMYYYGRLDGRHPGYDMEGEMRKLTSAGYDAQSVQADLQRCGGDMQRKGEYLQQIGRALEGKTGTAP
;
A
#
# COMPACT_ATOMS: atom_id res chain seq x y z
N MET A 1 -38.50 22.94 29.73
CA MET A 1 -37.10 22.91 29.26
C MET A 1 -36.74 21.46 29.00
N LEU A 2 -36.72 21.04 27.72
CA LEU A 2 -36.32 19.70 27.29
C LEU A 2 -34.84 19.75 26.87
N PHE A 3 -33.96 19.02 27.53
CA PHE A 3 -32.59 18.81 27.06
C PHE A 3 -32.52 17.49 26.32
N ALA A 4 -32.34 17.55 25.00
CA ALA A 4 -32.08 16.41 24.15
C ALA A 4 -30.59 16.01 24.27
N ALA A 5 -30.33 14.79 24.75
CA ALA A 5 -28.98 14.24 24.80
C ALA A 5 -28.59 13.71 23.40
N LEU A 6 -27.63 14.37 22.75
CA LEU A 6 -26.97 13.84 21.55
C LEU A 6 -26.00 12.74 21.98
N ALA A 7 -26.34 11.48 21.67
CA ALA A 7 -25.39 10.38 21.71
C ALA A 7 -24.38 10.55 20.56
N MET A 8 -23.13 10.89 20.88
CA MET A 8 -22.04 10.80 19.92
C MET A 8 -21.69 9.33 19.72
N SER A 9 -22.07 8.78 18.57
CA SER A 9 -21.60 7.47 18.12
C SER A 9 -20.10 7.53 17.86
N THR A 10 -19.31 6.92 18.74
CA THR A 10 -17.88 6.69 18.51
C THR A 10 -17.73 5.59 17.46
N VAL A 11 -17.54 5.97 16.20
CA VAL A 11 -17.10 5.05 15.16
C VAL A 11 -15.64 4.69 15.46
N SER A 12 -15.41 3.51 16.04
CA SER A 12 -14.05 2.97 16.22
C SER A 12 -13.51 2.48 14.87
N PRO A 13 -12.40 3.02 14.34
CA PRO A 13 -11.74 2.42 13.19
C PRO A 13 -10.88 1.25 13.69
N THR A 14 -11.47 0.06 13.79
CA THR A 14 -10.80 -1.13 14.38
C THR A 14 -9.68 -1.73 13.50
N VAL A 15 -9.28 -1.09 12.39
CA VAL A 15 -8.21 -1.58 11.50
C VAL A 15 -7.02 -0.62 11.39
N SER A 16 -6.92 0.36 12.30
CA SER A 16 -5.83 1.36 12.32
C SER A 16 -4.59 0.90 13.10
N THR A 17 -4.52 -0.36 13.54
CA THR A 17 -3.46 -0.83 14.46
C THR A 17 -2.20 -1.34 13.76
N PHE A 18 -2.28 -1.65 12.47
CA PHE A 18 -1.16 -2.19 11.69
C PHE A 18 -0.49 -1.10 10.86
N ASP A 19 0.82 -1.23 10.64
CA ASP A 19 1.55 -0.32 9.75
C ASP A 19 0.88 -0.31 8.36
N PRO A 20 0.56 0.87 7.80
CA PRO A 20 -0.10 0.98 6.51
C PRO A 20 0.69 0.34 5.36
N ASP A 21 2.01 0.18 5.52
CA ASP A 21 2.89 -0.47 4.54
C ASP A 21 2.81 -1.97 4.65
N LEU A 22 2.71 -2.52 5.86
CA LEU A 22 2.45 -3.95 6.06
C LEU A 22 1.19 -4.38 5.31
N ARG A 23 0.13 -3.57 5.38
CA ARG A 23 -1.12 -3.82 4.65
C ARG A 23 -0.90 -3.80 3.13
N CYS A 24 -0.05 -2.89 2.62
CA CYS A 24 0.30 -2.86 1.21
C CYS A 24 1.17 -4.05 0.77
N VAL A 25 2.14 -4.47 1.60
CA VAL A 25 2.89 -5.71 1.36
C VAL A 25 1.91 -6.88 1.27
N ALA A 26 0.94 -6.97 2.20
CA ALA A 26 -0.03 -8.06 2.23
C ALA A 26 -0.88 -8.12 0.96
N VAL A 27 -1.36 -6.97 0.48
CA VAL A 27 -2.14 -6.93 -0.75
C VAL A 27 -1.31 -7.27 -1.98
N PHE A 28 -0.09 -6.74 -2.12
CA PHE A 28 0.72 -7.07 -3.29
C PHE A 28 1.15 -8.55 -3.28
N SER A 29 1.47 -9.13 -2.12
CA SER A 29 1.70 -10.57 -2.00
C SER A 29 0.47 -11.40 -2.36
N TYR A 30 -0.73 -10.96 -1.96
CA TYR A 30 -1.98 -11.63 -2.36
C TYR A 30 -2.24 -11.50 -3.87
N ALA A 31 -2.10 -10.29 -4.41
CA ALA A 31 -2.33 -9.99 -5.83
C ALA A 31 -1.39 -10.79 -6.75
N GLU A 32 -0.14 -11.02 -6.33
CA GLU A 32 0.83 -11.82 -7.08
C GLU A 32 0.32 -13.24 -7.38
N THR A 33 -0.52 -13.80 -6.49
CA THR A 33 -1.13 -15.12 -6.68
C THR A 33 -2.35 -15.13 -7.63
N LYS A 34 -2.79 -13.95 -8.10
CA LYS A 34 -4.05 -13.75 -8.84
C LYS A 34 -3.87 -13.12 -10.21
N VAL A 35 -2.74 -12.47 -10.47
CA VAL A 35 -2.51 -11.73 -11.73
C VAL A 35 -1.87 -12.60 -12.80
N ASP A 36 -2.02 -12.19 -14.06
CA ASP A 36 -1.26 -12.74 -15.17
C ASP A 36 0.16 -12.14 -15.26
N ALA A 37 0.96 -12.69 -16.17
CA ALA A 37 2.34 -12.27 -16.38
C ALA A 37 2.49 -10.80 -16.79
N SER A 38 1.46 -10.20 -17.40
CA SER A 38 1.52 -8.81 -17.88
C SER A 38 1.47 -7.80 -16.73
N ALA A 39 0.76 -8.13 -15.65
CA ALA A 39 0.67 -7.31 -14.45
C ALA A 39 1.71 -7.66 -13.37
N GLN A 40 2.36 -8.84 -13.48
CA GLN A 40 3.29 -9.34 -12.47
C GLN A 40 4.42 -8.36 -12.13
N ALA A 41 5.05 -7.74 -13.14
CA ALA A 41 6.14 -6.79 -12.90
C ALA A 41 5.69 -5.59 -12.04
N GLY A 42 4.48 -5.07 -12.27
CA GLY A 42 3.91 -3.97 -11.48
C GLY A 42 3.60 -4.40 -10.04
N ILE A 43 3.08 -5.62 -9.86
CA ILE A 43 2.82 -6.19 -8.54
C ILE A 43 4.11 -6.39 -7.76
N THR A 44 5.12 -7.02 -8.37
CA THR A 44 6.43 -7.21 -7.73
C THR A 44 7.09 -5.88 -7.39
N ALA A 45 7.00 -4.87 -8.27
CA ALA A 45 7.51 -3.53 -7.97
C ALA A 45 6.80 -2.89 -6.77
N GLY A 46 5.47 -3.03 -6.68
CA GLY A 46 4.68 -2.60 -5.53
C GLY A 46 5.11 -3.29 -4.23
N LEU A 47 5.22 -4.62 -4.26
CA LEU A 47 5.69 -5.42 -3.13
C LEU A 47 7.05 -4.95 -2.63
N MET A 48 8.03 -4.84 -3.54
CA MET A 48 9.39 -4.45 -3.20
C MET A 48 9.48 -3.01 -2.68
N TYR A 49 8.69 -2.09 -3.24
CA TYR A 49 8.64 -0.71 -2.75
C TYR A 49 8.18 -0.63 -1.30
N TYR A 50 7.06 -1.28 -0.95
CA TYR A 50 6.53 -1.22 0.41
C TYR A 50 7.35 -2.05 1.39
N TYR A 51 7.90 -3.18 0.96
CA TYR A 51 8.87 -3.95 1.74
C TYR A 51 10.08 -3.08 2.11
N GLY A 52 10.73 -2.48 1.11
CA GLY A 52 11.92 -1.64 1.34
C GLY A 52 11.61 -0.38 2.16
N ARG A 53 10.42 0.20 1.98
CA ARG A 53 9.98 1.35 2.79
C ARG A 53 9.78 0.98 4.25
N LEU A 54 9.23 -0.20 4.54
CA LEU A 54 9.03 -0.69 5.89
C LEU A 54 10.36 -1.06 6.55
N ASP A 55 11.20 -1.83 5.86
CA ASP A 55 12.53 -2.24 6.33
C ASP A 55 13.43 -1.02 6.60
N GLY A 56 13.40 -0.01 5.73
CA GLY A 56 14.16 1.23 5.92
C GLY A 56 13.73 2.06 7.13
N ARG A 57 12.46 2.00 7.54
CA ARG A 57 11.97 2.66 8.77
C ARG A 57 12.17 1.82 10.01
N HIS A 58 12.12 0.50 9.87
CA HIS A 58 12.14 -0.47 10.96
C HIS A 58 13.14 -1.60 10.65
N PRO A 59 14.45 -1.37 10.81
CA PRO A 59 15.43 -2.43 10.61
C PRO A 59 15.14 -3.62 11.53
N GLY A 60 15.09 -4.83 10.97
CA GLY A 60 14.76 -6.05 11.71
C GLY A 60 13.28 -6.22 12.02
N TYR A 61 12.39 -5.56 11.26
CA TYR A 61 10.95 -5.73 11.35
C TYR A 61 10.55 -7.21 11.17
N ASP A 62 9.82 -7.77 12.13
CA ASP A 62 9.27 -9.14 12.06
C ASP A 62 8.10 -9.19 11.07
N MET A 63 8.41 -9.17 9.78
CA MET A 63 7.42 -9.14 8.70
C MET A 63 6.47 -10.34 8.79
N GLU A 64 7.01 -11.54 9.03
CA GLU A 64 6.21 -12.76 9.07
C GLU A 64 5.26 -12.75 10.27
N GLY A 65 5.76 -12.42 11.48
CA GLY A 65 4.94 -12.32 12.68
C GLY A 65 3.83 -11.29 12.55
N GLU A 66 4.14 -10.12 11.98
CA GLU A 66 3.15 -9.06 11.77
C GLU A 66 2.12 -9.41 10.69
N MET A 67 2.51 -10.10 9.62
CA MET A 67 1.56 -10.64 8.63
C MET A 67 0.60 -11.67 9.25
N ARG A 68 1.12 -12.56 10.11
CA ARG A 68 0.30 -13.54 10.83
C ARG A 68 -0.67 -12.84 11.77
N LYS A 69 -0.26 -11.79 12.47
CA LYS A 69 -1.15 -10.98 13.31
C LYS A 69 -2.23 -10.27 12.48
N LEU A 70 -1.84 -9.66 11.36
CA LEU A 70 -2.76 -8.97 10.45
C LEU A 70 -3.86 -9.92 9.96
N THR A 71 -3.47 -11.07 9.41
CA THR A 71 -4.42 -12.08 8.93
C THR A 71 -5.30 -12.65 10.04
N SER A 72 -4.72 -12.93 11.22
CA SER A 72 -5.47 -13.45 12.38
C SER A 72 -6.45 -12.42 12.96
N ALA A 73 -6.21 -11.12 12.75
CA ALA A 73 -7.09 -10.04 13.19
C ALA A 73 -8.32 -9.84 12.28
N GLY A 74 -8.55 -10.73 11.31
CA GLY A 74 -9.70 -10.66 10.42
C GLY A 74 -9.46 -9.77 9.20
N TYR A 75 -8.23 -9.74 8.67
CA TYR A 75 -7.93 -9.10 7.40
C TYR A 75 -8.64 -9.82 6.25
N ASP A 76 -9.86 -9.37 5.95
CA ASP A 76 -10.81 -10.02 5.07
C ASP A 76 -10.75 -9.49 3.63
N ALA A 77 -11.56 -10.08 2.75
CA ALA A 77 -11.60 -9.71 1.34
C ALA A 77 -11.97 -8.24 1.11
N GLN A 78 -12.83 -7.66 1.97
CA GLN A 78 -13.20 -6.26 1.88
C GLN A 78 -12.00 -5.35 2.22
N SER A 79 -11.26 -5.68 3.27
CA SER A 79 -10.04 -4.98 3.67
C SER A 79 -8.97 -5.06 2.59
N VAL A 80 -8.77 -6.24 2.01
CA VAL A 80 -7.85 -6.46 0.88
C VAL A 80 -8.23 -5.58 -0.31
N GLN A 81 -9.51 -5.54 -0.69
CA GLN A 81 -9.96 -4.73 -1.83
C GLN A 81 -9.76 -3.23 -1.58
N ALA A 82 -10.07 -2.75 -0.37
CA ALA A 82 -9.87 -1.36 0.01
C ALA A 82 -8.37 -0.98 -0.03
N ASP A 83 -7.49 -1.85 0.49
CA ASP A 83 -6.06 -1.62 0.43
C ASP A 83 -5.49 -1.75 -0.98
N LEU A 84 -6.03 -2.63 -1.83
CA LEU A 84 -5.63 -2.71 -3.24
C LEU A 84 -5.85 -1.39 -3.96
N GLN A 85 -7.00 -0.76 -3.76
CA GLN A 85 -7.29 0.55 -4.33
C GLN A 85 -6.36 1.63 -3.77
N ARG A 86 -6.14 1.64 -2.45
CA ARG A 86 -5.27 2.62 -1.79
C ARG A 86 -3.81 2.48 -2.22
N CYS A 87 -3.24 1.30 -2.05
CA CYS A 87 -1.83 0.99 -2.31
C CYS A 87 -1.53 1.04 -3.81
N GLY A 88 -2.42 0.52 -4.66
CA GLY A 88 -2.32 0.62 -6.11
C GLY A 88 -2.37 2.06 -6.60
N GLY A 89 -3.30 2.88 -6.08
CA GLY A 89 -3.38 4.30 -6.39
C GLY A 89 -2.11 5.07 -5.98
N ASP A 90 -1.46 4.71 -4.87
CA ASP A 90 -0.17 5.29 -4.50
C ASP A 90 0.95 4.91 -5.46
N MET A 91 1.01 3.65 -5.88
CA MET A 91 1.97 3.20 -6.87
C MET A 91 1.76 3.87 -8.23
N GLN A 92 0.51 4.07 -8.65
CA GLN A 92 0.19 4.80 -9.88
C GLN A 92 0.73 6.22 -9.84
N ARG A 93 0.43 6.98 -8.78
CA ARG A 93 0.93 8.37 -8.63
C ARG A 93 2.45 8.44 -8.63
N LYS A 94 3.12 7.50 -7.97
CA LYS A 94 4.59 7.42 -7.98
C LYS A 94 5.13 7.09 -9.37
N GLY A 95 4.50 6.16 -10.08
CA GLY A 95 4.85 5.83 -11.47
C GLY A 95 4.72 7.05 -12.38
N GLU A 96 3.61 7.79 -12.29
CA GLU A 96 3.39 9.03 -13.02
C GLU A 96 4.47 10.08 -12.71
N TYR A 97 4.83 10.24 -11.44
CA TYR A 97 5.91 11.14 -11.01
C TYR A 97 7.28 10.73 -11.57
N LEU A 98 7.63 9.44 -11.52
CA LEU A 98 8.89 8.93 -12.07
C LEU A 98 8.95 9.11 -13.60
N GLN A 99 7.84 8.91 -14.30
CA GLN A 99 7.77 9.18 -15.74
C GLN A 99 7.94 10.67 -16.06
N GLN A 100 7.40 11.57 -15.23
CA GLN A 100 7.63 13.01 -15.38
C GLN A 100 9.11 13.36 -15.21
N ILE A 101 9.78 12.77 -14.23
CA ILE A 101 11.23 12.93 -14.06
C ILE A 101 11.97 12.42 -15.32
N GLY A 102 11.63 11.23 -15.82
CA GLY A 102 12.23 10.66 -17.02
C GLY A 102 12.17 11.61 -18.22
N ARG A 103 10.96 12.11 -18.53
CA ARG A 103 10.77 13.09 -19.62
C ARG A 103 11.56 14.39 -19.40
N ALA A 104 11.62 14.88 -18.16
CA ALA A 104 12.38 16.08 -17.83
C ALA A 104 13.90 15.89 -17.95
N LEU A 105 14.40 14.66 -17.75
CA LEU A 105 15.80 14.31 -17.93
C LEU A 105 16.14 14.09 -19.39
N GLU A 106 15.29 13.41 -20.18
CA GLU A 106 15.48 13.24 -21.63
C GLU A 106 15.65 14.59 -22.35
N GLY A 107 14.82 15.58 -22.00
CA GLY A 107 14.94 16.94 -22.52
C GLY A 107 16.20 17.69 -22.08
N LYS A 108 16.94 17.19 -21.08
CA LYS A 108 18.19 17.77 -20.56
C LYS A 108 19.44 17.00 -21.00
N THR A 109 19.33 15.69 -21.25
CA THR A 109 20.42 14.86 -21.78
C THR A 109 20.47 14.87 -23.31
N GLY A 110 19.59 15.65 -23.96
CA GLY A 110 19.65 15.98 -25.38
C GLY A 110 20.87 16.82 -25.76
N THR A 111 22.06 16.22 -25.70
CA THR A 111 23.16 16.50 -26.64
C THR A 111 23.34 15.29 -27.54
N ALA A 112 22.79 15.44 -28.76
CA ALA A 112 23.11 14.79 -30.05
C ALA A 112 22.73 13.30 -30.26
N PRO A 113 22.42 12.84 -31.50
CA PRO A 113 22.83 13.36 -32.81
C PRO A 113 22.11 14.62 -33.31
#